data_AF-A0A075MMB7-F1
#
_entry.id   AF-A0A075MMB7-F1
#
_cell.length_a   1.000
_cell.length_b   1.000
_cell.length_c   1.000
_cell.angle_alpha   90.00
_cell.angle_beta   90.00
_cell.angle_gamma   90.00
#
_symmetry.space_group_name_H-M   'P 1'
#
loop_
_entity.id
_entity.type
_entity.pdbx_description
1 polymer ?
#
loop_
_entity_poly.entity_id
_entity_poly.type
_entity_poly.pdbx_seq_one_letter_code
_entity_poly.pdbx_strand_id
1 'polypeptide(L)' 'MKKILLFIFIIFYQLSYAAEQAVVAVVNHMPITDLDLNRRIELVVKSNNLPHNPKALEALKFQVLQMLIDEKLFEQEAKN' A
#
# COMPACT_ATOMS: atom_id res chain seq x y z
N MET A 1 4.45 -42.02 8.95
CA MET A 1 5.64 -41.15 8.84
C MET A 1 5.56 -40.17 7.66
N LYS A 2 5.20 -40.60 6.43
CA LYS A 2 5.03 -39.70 5.27
C LYS A 2 4.01 -38.55 5.48
N LYS A 3 2.93 -38.78 6.24
CA LYS A 3 1.91 -37.74 6.53
C LYS A 3 2.40 -36.63 7.47
N ILE A 4 3.33 -36.94 8.39
CA ILE A 4 3.95 -35.94 9.28
C ILE A 4 4.90 -35.03 8.48
N LEU A 5 5.65 -35.60 7.53
CA LEU A 5 6.55 -34.83 6.66
C LEU A 5 5.79 -33.81 5.80
N LEU A 6 4.59 -34.18 5.33
CA LEU A 6 3.73 -33.32 4.53
C LEU A 6 3.14 -32.16 5.35
N PHE A 7 2.87 -32.40 6.65
CA PHE A 7 2.42 -31.36 7.58
C PHE A 7 3.52 -30.34 7.89
N ILE A 8 4.76 -30.79 8.07
CA ILE A 8 5.93 -29.92 8.27
C ILE A 8 6.17 -29.04 7.03
N PHE A 9 5.97 -29.59 5.83
CA PHE A 9 6.12 -28.85 4.59
C PHE A 9 5.12 -27.68 4.48
N ILE A 10 3.85 -27.89 4.82
CA ILE A 10 2.81 -26.84 4.76
C ILE A 10 3.10 -25.68 5.73
N ILE A 11 3.63 -25.97 6.92
CA ILE A 11 3.96 -24.94 7.92
C ILE A 11 5.14 -24.07 7.44
N PHE A 12 6.11 -24.65 6.74
CA PHE A 12 7.26 -23.90 6.19
C PHE A 12 6.89 -22.92 5.06
N TYR A 13 5.83 -23.19 4.28
CA TYR A 13 5.41 -22.28 3.20
C TYR A 13 4.85 -20.93 3.70
N GLN A 14 4.42 -20.85 4.96
CA GLN A 14 3.75 -19.66 5.50
C GLN A 14 4.74 -18.59 6.02
N LEU A 15 6.04 -18.89 6.09
CA LEU A 15 7.05 -18.07 6.79
C LEU A 15 7.70 -16.96 5.94
N SER A 16 7.37 -16.81 4.64
CA SER A 16 8.20 -16.02 3.72
C SER A 16 7.54 -14.83 3.01
N TYR A 17 6.39 -14.33 3.47
CA TYR A 17 5.79 -13.11 2.92
C TYR A 17 5.98 -11.90 3.85
N ALA A 18 7.23 -11.45 4.01
CA ALA A 18 7.52 -10.09 4.48
C ALA A 18 7.79 -9.22 3.24
N ALA A 19 6.76 -8.52 2.76
CA ALA A 19 6.91 -7.58 1.66
C ALA A 19 7.67 -6.34 2.16
N GLU A 20 8.81 -6.04 1.55
CA GLU A 20 9.55 -4.80 1.79
C GLU A 20 8.68 -3.61 1.32
N GLN A 21 8.28 -2.75 2.26
CA GLN A 21 7.48 -1.54 1.98
C GLN A 21 8.41 -0.34 1.91
N ALA A 22 8.39 0.36 0.80
CA ALA A 22 9.16 1.58 0.61
C ALA A 22 8.41 2.78 1.21
N VAL A 23 9.13 3.73 1.81
CA VAL A 23 8.56 5.00 2.23
C VAL A 23 8.58 5.96 1.05
N VAL A 24 7.42 6.47 0.64
CA VAL A 24 7.28 7.39 -0.50
C VAL A 24 7.19 8.85 -0.07
N ALA A 25 6.78 9.11 1.17
CA ALA A 25 6.82 10.42 1.81
C ALA A 25 6.84 10.29 3.33
N VAL A 26 7.28 11.35 4.02
CA VAL A 26 7.19 11.49 5.48
C VAL A 26 6.47 12.80 5.78
N VAL A 27 5.38 12.72 6.55
CA VAL A 27 4.57 13.88 6.96
C VAL A 27 4.74 14.06 8.46
N ASN A 28 5.46 15.12 8.85
CA ASN A 28 5.97 15.31 10.20
C ASN A 28 6.80 14.08 10.64
N HIS A 29 6.23 13.23 11.49
CA HIS A 29 6.88 12.02 12.02
C HIS A 29 6.20 10.72 11.56
N MET A 30 5.23 10.79 10.65
CA MET A 30 4.51 9.62 10.16
C MET A 30 4.84 9.32 8.69
N PRO A 31 5.24 8.08 8.36
CA PRO A 31 5.51 7.69 6.99
C PRO A 31 4.21 7.48 6.19
N ILE A 32 4.29 7.73 4.89
CA ILE A 32 3.36 7.22 3.88
C ILE A 32 4.15 6.18 3.07
N THR A 33 3.64 4.95 3.01
CA THR A 33 4.30 3.84 2.31
C THR A 33 3.85 3.73 0.85
N ASP A 34 4.63 3.04 0.04
CA ASP A 34 4.26 2.64 -1.32
C ASP A 34 3.00 1.78 -1.34
N LEU A 35 2.79 0.96 -0.30
CA LEU A 35 1.57 0.18 -0.12
C LEU A 35 0.34 1.09 0.08
N ASP A 36 0.45 2.16 0.88
CA ASP A 36 -0.64 3.12 1.08
C ASP A 36 -1.02 3.82 -0.23
N LEU A 37 0.01 4.29 -0.96
CA LEU A 37 -0.14 4.95 -2.26
C LEU A 37 -0.78 4.00 -3.28
N ASN A 38 -0.26 2.79 -3.42
CA ASN A 38 -0.73 1.81 -4.40
C ASN A 38 -2.17 1.35 -4.12
N ARG A 39 -2.52 1.10 -2.85
CA ARG A 39 -3.89 0.73 -2.47
C ARG A 39 -4.88 1.84 -2.81
N ARG A 40 -4.52 3.10 -2.55
CA ARG A 40 -5.40 4.24 -2.85
C ARG A 40 -5.56 4.44 -4.35
N ILE A 41 -4.48 4.32 -5.13
CA ILE A 41 -4.55 4.35 -6.60
C ILE A 41 -5.44 3.24 -7.13
N GLU A 42 -5.25 2.01 -6.66
CA GLU A 42 -6.04 0.85 -7.08
C GLU A 42 -7.54 1.07 -6.82
N LEU A 43 -7.87 1.60 -5.63
CA LEU A 43 -9.24 1.94 -5.28
C LEU A 43 -9.83 2.98 -6.25
N VAL A 44 -9.09 4.06 -6.55
CA VAL A 44 -9.56 5.11 -7.49
C VAL A 44 -9.75 4.53 -8.89
N VAL A 45 -8.80 3.75 -9.40
CA VAL A 45 -8.87 3.12 -10.73
C VAL A 45 -10.06 2.19 -10.84
N LYS A 46 -10.25 1.31 -9.85
CA LYS A 46 -11.35 0.32 -9.87
C LYS A 46 -12.72 0.97 -9.68
N SER A 47 -12.84 1.94 -8.77
CA SER A 47 -14.12 2.61 -8.48
C SER A 47 -14.61 3.48 -9.64
N ASN A 48 -13.71 4.04 -10.45
CA ASN A 48 -14.04 4.91 -11.56
C ASN A 48 -13.90 4.24 -12.94
N ASN A 49 -13.62 2.92 -12.95
CA ASN A 49 -13.41 2.13 -14.16
C ASN A 49 -12.42 2.81 -15.14
N LEU A 50 -11.33 3.37 -14.61
CA LEU A 50 -10.38 4.17 -15.38
C LEU A 50 -9.59 3.29 -16.36
N PRO A 51 -9.38 3.76 -17.60
CA PRO A 51 -8.55 3.04 -18.56
C PRO A 51 -7.09 3.02 -18.10
N HIS A 52 -6.39 1.92 -18.40
CA HIS A 52 -4.98 1.78 -18.11
C HIS A 52 -4.14 2.63 -19.07
N ASN A 53 -3.99 3.93 -18.74
CA ASN A 53 -3.16 4.88 -19.47
C ASN A 53 -1.96 5.28 -18.61
N PRO A 54 -0.71 4.95 -19.00
CA PRO A 54 0.49 5.23 -18.20
C PRO A 54 0.68 6.70 -17.83
N LYS A 55 0.40 7.64 -18.75
CA LYS A 55 0.54 9.08 -18.46
C LYS A 55 -0.50 9.55 -17.45
N ALA A 56 -1.73 9.04 -17.56
CA ALA A 56 -2.78 9.33 -16.60
C ALA A 56 -2.47 8.71 -15.22
N LEU A 57 -1.87 7.51 -15.20
CA LEU A 57 -1.47 6.83 -13.97
C LEU A 57 -0.38 7.60 -13.21
N GLU A 58 0.60 8.18 -13.89
CA GLU A 58 1.61 9.03 -13.25
C GLU A 58 1.01 10.31 -12.66
N ALA A 59 0.10 10.97 -13.40
CA ALA A 59 -0.62 12.12 -12.85
C ALA A 59 -1.50 11.73 -11.64
N LEU A 60 -2.15 10.57 -11.69
CA LEU A 60 -2.94 10.04 -10.60
C LEU A 60 -2.10 9.72 -9.36
N LYS A 61 -0.91 9.13 -9.54
CA LYS A 61 0.04 8.88 -8.44
C LYS A 61 0.35 10.17 -7.67
N PHE A 62 0.65 11.25 -8.39
CA PHE A 62 0.94 12.55 -7.77
C PHE A 62 -0.27 13.09 -6.99
N GLN A 63 -1.47 13.05 -7.59
CA GLN A 63 -2.69 13.53 -6.94
C GLN A 63 -3.03 12.71 -5.69
N VAL A 64 -2.89 11.38 -5.76
CA VAL A 64 -3.14 10.49 -4.63
C VAL A 64 -2.13 10.71 -3.52
N LEU A 65 -0.84 10.89 -3.84
CA LEU A 65 0.17 11.19 -2.84
C LEU A 65 -0.15 12.49 -2.09
N GLN A 66 -0.55 13.55 -2.81
CA GLN A 66 -0.94 14.81 -2.18
C GLN A 66 -2.16 14.65 -1.27
N MET A 67 -3.19 13.91 -1.73
CA MET A 67 -4.35 13.58 -0.91
C MET A 67 -3.95 12.85 0.38
N LEU A 68 -3.06 11.85 0.30
CA LEU A 68 -2.58 11.10 1.47
C LEU A 68 -1.80 12.01 2.44
N ILE A 69 -1.04 12.97 1.93
CA ILE A 69 -0.35 13.97 2.77
C ILE A 69 -1.37 14.81 3.55
N ASP A 70 -2.38 15.33 2.86
CA ASP A 70 -3.42 16.16 3.48
C ASP A 70 -4.23 15.36 4.51
N GLU A 71 -4.64 14.12 4.16
CA GLU A 71 -5.29 13.19 5.10
C GLU A 71 -4.43 12.99 6.36
N LYS A 72 -3.11 12.83 6.20
CA LYS A 72 -2.20 12.60 7.32
C LYS A 72 -2.03 13.81 8.23
N LEU A 73 -2.10 15.01 7.66
CA LEU A 73 -2.12 16.26 8.42
C LEU A 73 -3.43 16.40 9.20
N PHE A 74 -4.58 16.16 8.55
CA PHE A 74 -5.88 16.22 9.23
C PHE A 74 -6.01 15.19 10.36
N GLU A 75 -5.51 13.96 10.16
CA GLU A 75 -5.46 12.94 11.21
C GLU A 75 -4.65 13.36 12.44
N GLN A 76 -3.61 14.19 12.24
CA GLN A 76 -2.78 14.70 13.33
C GLN A 76 -3.49 15.81 14.08
N GLU A 77 -4.05 16.78 13.35
CA GLU A 77 -4.78 17.89 13.96
C GLU A 77 -6.02 17.41 14.72
N ALA A 78 -6.69 16.35 14.26
CA ALA A 78 -7.82 15.77 14.98
C ALA A 78 -7.45 15.09 16.31
N LYS A 79 -6.16 14.80 16.55
CA LYS A 79 -5.65 14.20 17.78
C LYS A 79 -5.07 15.23 18.76
N ASN A 80 -4.85 16.46 18.30
CA ASN A 80 -4.39 17.58 19.12
C ASN A 80 -5.52 18.09 20.02
#